data_AF-A0A2N2CHC4-F1
#
_entry.id   AF-A0A2N2CHC4-F1
#
_cell.length_a   1.000
_cell.length_b   1.000
_cell.length_c   1.000
_cell.angle_alpha   90.00
_cell.angle_beta   90.00
_cell.angle_gamma   90.00
#
_symmetry.space_group_name_H-M   'P 1'
#
loop_
_entity.id
_entity.type
_entity.pdbx_description
1 polymer ?
#
loop_
_entity_poly.entity_id
_entity_poly.type
_entity_poly.pdbx_seq_one_letter_code
_entity_poly.pdbx_strand_id
1 'polypeptide(L)'
;MKKIVLLFAFLIFIAGCTATDVVKREAQSSFEAILAVDSVESSIMDGYAHIILADGYHFDLSLNPQSTNEDVIMAVLAMPFLDAGLDITKLPSNMRIKDDMLLITYDGIKGAMTYDAKGQLNSLLTNNRALLGYHAELDHFGIALGDHKFEWAKNMATNDKDVVFILSASVLRLAGVNVEAVDGWLFTTMDGMDLLLKPIDLK
;
A
#
# COMPACT_ATOMS: atom_id res chain seq x y z
N MET A 1 -25.66 17.19 5.00
CA MET A 1 -24.53 16.25 4.88
C MET A 1 -24.94 15.19 3.85
N LYS A 2 -24.42 15.28 2.62
CA LYS A 2 -24.75 14.30 1.57
C LYS A 2 -24.02 13.01 1.91
N LYS A 3 -24.76 11.96 2.28
CA LYS A 3 -24.22 10.61 2.40
C LYS A 3 -23.84 10.17 0.99
N ILE A 4 -22.55 10.17 0.68
CA ILE A 4 -22.02 9.53 -0.52
C ILE A 4 -22.14 8.04 -0.26
N VAL A 5 -23.12 7.41 -0.90
CA VAL A 5 -23.26 5.96 -0.93
C VAL A 5 -22.25 5.46 -1.97
N LEU A 6 -21.10 4.93 -1.51
CA LEU A 6 -20.24 4.14 -2.38
C LEU A 6 -20.95 2.80 -2.63
N LEU A 7 -21.33 2.57 -3.88
CA LEU A 7 -21.95 1.34 -4.37
C LEU A 7 -20.97 0.73 -5.37
N PHE A 8 -20.15 -0.24 -4.96
CA PHE A 8 -18.97 -0.65 -5.76
C PHE A 8 -18.86 -2.15 -5.96
N ALA A 9 -18.27 -2.50 -7.11
CA ALA A 9 -18.21 -3.84 -7.69
C ALA A 9 -16.80 -4.20 -8.24
N PHE A 10 -16.42 -5.46 -8.02
CA PHE A 10 -15.50 -6.33 -8.77
C PHE A 10 -14.08 -5.82 -9.16
N LEU A 11 -13.06 -6.33 -8.45
CA LEU A 11 -11.69 -6.46 -8.94
C LEU A 11 -11.63 -7.49 -10.09
N ILE A 12 -11.38 -7.03 -11.32
CA ILE A 12 -11.24 -7.90 -12.49
C ILE A 12 -9.75 -8.21 -12.73
N PHE A 13 -9.33 -9.44 -12.44
CA PHE A 13 -7.99 -9.93 -12.81
C PHE A 13 -8.00 -10.44 -14.27
N ILE A 14 -7.61 -9.57 -15.21
CA ILE A 14 -7.51 -9.93 -16.63
C ILE A 14 -6.16 -10.62 -16.86
N ALA A 15 -6.16 -11.95 -17.02
CA ALA A 15 -4.98 -12.70 -17.48
C ALA A 15 -4.82 -12.51 -19.00
N GLY A 16 -4.10 -11.47 -19.41
CA GLY A 16 -3.84 -11.14 -20.83
C GLY A 16 -2.44 -11.53 -21.30
N CYS A 17 -2.29 -11.84 -22.60
CA CYS A 17 -1.02 -12.13 -23.27
C CYS A 17 0.09 -11.12 -22.93
N THR A 18 1.31 -11.62 -22.70
CA THR A 18 2.47 -10.90 -22.17
C THR A 18 2.94 -9.69 -22.99
N ALA A 19 2.46 -9.50 -24.22
CA ALA A 19 2.73 -8.35 -25.07
C ALA A 19 1.79 -7.13 -24.84
N THR A 20 0.71 -7.27 -24.06
CA THR A 20 -0.31 -6.22 -23.88
C THR A 20 -0.85 -6.12 -22.46
N ASP A 21 0.00 -6.31 -21.45
CA ASP A 21 -0.39 -6.07 -20.06
C ASP A 21 -0.47 -4.57 -19.78
N VAL A 22 -1.53 -3.96 -20.30
CA VAL A 22 -1.81 -2.53 -20.18
C VAL A 22 -1.89 -2.14 -18.71
N VAL A 23 -2.56 -2.93 -17.88
CA VAL A 23 -2.67 -2.65 -16.44
C VAL A 23 -1.29 -2.50 -15.81
N LYS A 24 -0.36 -3.44 -16.04
CA LYS A 24 1.01 -3.31 -15.54
C LYS A 24 1.72 -2.07 -16.08
N ARG A 25 1.66 -1.82 -17.39
CA ARG A 25 2.36 -0.67 -18.00
C ARG A 25 1.85 0.66 -17.44
N GLU A 26 0.53 0.82 -17.35
CA GLU A 26 -0.09 2.04 -16.81
C GLU A 26 0.18 2.18 -15.30
N ALA A 27 0.20 1.07 -14.55
CA ALA A 27 0.58 1.04 -13.14
C ALA A 27 2.02 1.53 -12.92
N GLN A 28 2.97 1.03 -13.74
CA GLN A 28 4.36 1.46 -13.72
C GLN A 28 4.48 2.96 -14.06
N SER A 29 3.87 3.39 -15.15
CA SER A 29 3.94 4.79 -15.60
C SER A 29 3.31 5.77 -14.61
N SER A 30 2.20 5.41 -13.97
CA SER A 30 1.54 6.26 -12.98
C SER A 30 2.32 6.33 -11.68
N PHE A 31 2.93 5.23 -11.24
CA PHE A 31 3.79 5.27 -10.05
C PHE A 31 5.07 6.06 -10.28
N GLU A 32 5.63 6.04 -11.49
CA GLU A 32 6.73 6.94 -11.86
C GLU A 32 6.36 8.42 -11.69
N ALA A 33 5.10 8.78 -11.95
CA ALA A 33 4.61 10.13 -11.70
C ALA A 33 4.51 10.45 -10.19
N ILE A 34 4.10 9.47 -9.36
CA ILE A 34 4.11 9.59 -7.89
C ILE A 34 5.53 9.87 -7.37
N LEU A 35 6.51 9.10 -7.85
CA LEU A 35 7.93 9.27 -7.47
C LEU A 35 8.53 10.61 -7.90
N ALA A 36 7.88 11.32 -8.84
CA ALA A 36 8.34 12.60 -9.34
C ALA A 36 7.73 13.80 -8.61
N VAL A 37 6.86 13.58 -7.63
CA VAL A 37 6.28 14.66 -6.81
C VAL A 37 7.29 15.14 -5.77
N ASP A 38 7.46 16.45 -5.62
CA ASP A 38 8.46 17.07 -4.73
C ASP A 38 8.34 16.65 -3.25
N SER A 39 7.13 16.32 -2.80
CA SER A 39 6.84 15.84 -1.44
C SER A 39 7.13 14.35 -1.23
N VAL A 40 7.50 13.63 -2.29
CA VAL A 40 7.87 12.22 -2.25
C VAL A 40 9.39 12.10 -2.32
N GLU A 41 9.96 11.54 -1.26
CA GLU A 41 11.39 11.26 -1.21
C GLU A 41 11.63 9.79 -1.54
N SER A 42 12.68 9.51 -2.31
CA SER A 42 13.14 8.14 -2.51
C SER A 42 14.62 8.01 -2.22
N SER A 43 14.99 6.90 -1.59
CA SER A 43 16.38 6.62 -1.23
C SER A 43 16.67 5.13 -1.24
N ILE A 44 17.96 4.80 -1.31
CA ILE A 44 18.45 3.44 -1.17
C ILE A 44 19.28 3.37 0.11
N MET A 45 18.77 2.67 1.13
CA MET A 45 19.50 2.41 2.36
C MET A 45 19.08 1.08 2.97
N ASP A 46 19.94 0.51 3.82
CA ASP A 46 19.66 -0.70 4.60
C ASP A 46 19.14 -1.92 3.82
N GLY A 47 19.44 -1.99 2.52
CA GLY A 47 18.99 -3.08 1.65
C GLY A 47 17.57 -2.90 1.08
N TYR A 48 17.01 -1.70 1.17
CA TYR A 48 15.68 -1.35 0.65
C TYR A 48 15.75 -0.13 -0.28
N ALA A 49 14.78 -0.05 -1.19
CA ALA A 49 14.37 1.18 -1.81
C ALA A 49 13.22 1.76 -1.00
N HIS A 50 13.47 2.90 -0.35
CA HIS A 50 12.49 3.61 0.45
C HIS A 50 11.72 4.61 -0.41
N ILE A 51 10.41 4.66 -0.22
CA ILE A 51 9.53 5.63 -0.87
C ILE A 51 8.74 6.31 0.27
N ILE A 52 9.21 7.48 0.66
CA ILE A 52 8.65 8.26 1.75
C ILE A 52 7.66 9.27 1.16
N LEU A 53 6.43 9.19 1.63
CA LEU A 53 5.32 10.06 1.24
C LEU A 53 5.15 11.16 2.31
N ALA A 54 4.19 12.06 2.06
CA ALA A 54 3.81 13.08 3.03
C ALA A 54 3.56 12.51 4.44
N ASP A 55 3.89 13.29 5.46
CA ASP A 55 3.74 12.95 6.88
C ASP A 55 4.53 11.71 7.36
N GLY A 56 5.53 11.24 6.59
CA GLY A 56 6.44 10.17 6.98
C GLY A 56 5.94 8.75 6.72
N TYR A 57 4.72 8.60 6.19
CA TYR A 57 4.23 7.31 5.70
C TYR A 57 5.15 6.82 4.58
N HIS A 58 5.55 5.55 4.61
CA HIS A 58 6.45 5.05 3.59
C HIS A 58 6.14 3.63 3.16
N PHE A 59 6.60 3.33 1.95
CA PHE A 59 6.48 2.06 1.28
C PHE A 59 7.87 1.62 0.83
N ASP A 60 8.39 0.56 1.46
CA ASP A 60 9.74 0.10 1.20
C ASP A 60 9.73 -1.21 0.41
N LEU A 61 10.66 -1.32 -0.53
CA LEU A 61 10.84 -2.47 -1.39
C LEU A 61 12.22 -3.07 -1.16
N SER A 62 12.30 -4.33 -0.77
CA SER A 62 13.57 -5.03 -0.60
C SER A 62 14.37 -5.00 -1.91
N LEU A 63 15.67 -4.70 -1.80
CA LEU A 63 16.55 -4.79 -2.96
C LEU A 63 16.83 -6.23 -3.38
N ASN A 64 16.63 -7.18 -2.48
CA ASN A 64 16.91 -8.59 -2.69
C ASN A 64 15.83 -9.45 -2.01
N PRO A 65 14.64 -9.54 -2.59
CA PRO A 65 13.50 -10.24 -1.97
C PRO A 65 13.67 -11.76 -1.87
N GLN A 66 14.80 -12.33 -2.33
CA GLN A 66 15.12 -13.74 -2.09
C GLN A 66 15.99 -13.96 -0.85
N SER A 67 16.42 -12.88 -0.19
CA SER A 67 17.36 -12.92 0.93
C SER A 67 16.82 -12.32 2.23
N THR A 68 15.53 -11.96 2.25
CA THR A 68 14.81 -11.43 3.42
C THR A 68 13.43 -12.08 3.49
N ASN A 69 12.76 -11.96 4.64
CA ASN A 69 11.34 -12.31 4.81
C ASN A 69 10.47 -11.04 4.96
N GLU A 70 11.03 -9.89 4.58
CA GLU A 70 10.40 -8.57 4.62
C GLU A 70 10.60 -7.94 3.25
N ASP A 71 9.93 -8.47 2.24
CA ASP A 71 10.13 -8.04 0.86
C ASP A 71 9.49 -6.68 0.56
N VAL A 72 8.38 -6.41 1.23
CA VAL A 72 7.66 -5.14 1.19
C VAL A 72 7.34 -4.72 2.61
N ILE A 73 7.53 -3.43 2.91
CA ILE A 73 7.15 -2.85 4.18
C ILE A 73 6.21 -1.68 3.91
N MET A 74 4.99 -1.75 4.45
CA MET A 74 4.16 -0.56 4.64
C MET A 74 4.43 -0.02 6.04
N ALA A 75 4.83 1.23 6.11
CA ALA A 75 5.05 1.90 7.37
C ALA A 75 4.05 3.04 7.52
N VAL A 76 3.28 2.97 8.60
CA VAL A 76 2.27 3.97 8.94
C VAL A 76 2.51 4.50 10.34
N LEU A 77 2.05 5.72 10.64
CA LEU A 77 2.19 6.30 11.99
C LEU A 77 1.54 5.37 13.03
N ALA A 78 2.29 5.01 14.08
CA ALA A 78 1.82 4.11 15.14
C ALA A 78 0.82 4.77 16.09
N MET A 79 1.01 6.06 16.39
CA MET A 79 0.30 6.75 17.47
C MET A 79 -1.24 6.67 17.34
N PRO A 80 -1.86 6.89 16.16
CA PRO A 80 -3.31 6.75 16.01
C PRO A 80 -3.85 5.36 16.39
N PHE A 81 -3.06 4.31 16.19
CA PHE A 81 -3.45 2.94 16.55
C PHE A 81 -3.24 2.67 18.04
N LEU A 82 -2.15 3.19 18.62
CA LEU A 82 -1.88 3.10 20.06
C LEU A 82 -2.97 3.81 20.87
N ASP A 83 -3.35 5.03 20.46
CA ASP A 83 -4.45 5.79 21.08
C ASP A 83 -5.80 5.08 20.93
N ALA A 84 -5.99 4.37 19.81
CA ALA A 84 -7.17 3.54 19.57
C ALA A 84 -7.11 2.16 20.27
N GLY A 85 -6.11 1.89 21.12
CA GLY A 85 -6.06 0.69 21.96
C GLY A 85 -5.25 -0.48 21.41
N LEU A 86 -4.37 -0.25 20.43
CA LEU A 86 -3.45 -1.27 19.94
C LEU A 86 -2.67 -1.93 21.10
N ASP A 87 -2.82 -3.24 21.22
CA ASP A 87 -2.04 -4.09 22.11
C ASP A 87 -0.89 -4.71 21.33
N ILE A 88 0.31 -4.14 21.49
CA ILE A 88 1.52 -4.58 20.77
C ILE A 88 1.85 -6.06 21.01
N THR A 89 1.39 -6.66 22.10
CA THR A 89 1.65 -8.07 22.43
C THR A 89 0.77 -9.03 21.63
N LYS A 90 -0.27 -8.51 20.98
CA LYS A 90 -1.20 -9.25 20.12
C LYS A 90 -0.95 -9.03 18.63
N LEU A 91 0.07 -8.24 18.26
CA LEU A 91 0.42 -8.05 16.86
C LEU A 91 0.81 -9.40 16.22
N PRO A 92 0.35 -9.68 14.98
CA PRO A 92 0.84 -10.82 14.23
C PRO A 92 2.33 -10.66 13.91
N SER A 93 3.00 -11.76 13.56
CA SER A 93 4.45 -11.77 13.34
C SER A 93 4.93 -10.87 12.19
N ASN A 94 4.03 -10.52 11.26
CA ASN A 94 4.32 -9.60 10.16
C ASN A 94 4.02 -8.14 10.49
N MET A 95 3.71 -7.81 11.75
CA MET A 95 3.51 -6.44 12.20
C MET A 95 4.36 -6.14 13.43
N ARG A 96 4.93 -4.94 13.49
CA ARG A 96 5.70 -4.49 14.66
C ARG A 96 5.68 -2.98 14.79
N ILE A 97 5.88 -2.50 16.01
CA ILE A 97 6.25 -1.10 16.24
C ILE A 97 7.77 -0.99 16.12
N LYS A 98 8.23 -0.03 15.33
CA LYS A 98 9.64 0.39 15.28
C LYS A 98 9.63 1.92 15.24
N ASP A 99 10.34 2.53 16.19
CA ASP A 99 10.34 3.97 16.39
C ASP A 99 8.89 4.50 16.56
N ASP A 100 8.44 5.42 15.73
CA ASP A 100 7.08 5.98 15.72
C ASP A 100 6.13 5.31 14.69
N MET A 101 6.59 4.22 14.06
CA MET A 101 5.88 3.56 12.97
C MET A 101 5.34 2.19 13.35
N LEU A 102 4.12 1.90 12.91
CA LEU A 102 3.61 0.54 12.76
C LEU A 102 4.04 0.03 11.39
N LEU A 103 4.94 -0.95 11.40
CA LEU A 103 5.42 -1.61 10.20
C LEU A 103 4.56 -2.85 9.93
N ILE A 104 4.12 -3.00 8.68
CA ILE A 104 3.41 -4.15 8.15
C ILE A 104 4.29 -4.75 7.05
N THR A 105 4.79 -5.96 7.28
CA THR A 105 5.68 -6.64 6.34
C THR A 105 4.92 -7.67 5.52
N TYR A 106 5.39 -7.86 4.28
CA TYR A 106 4.92 -8.88 3.37
C TYR A 106 6.12 -9.60 2.76
N ASP A 107 5.98 -10.91 2.61
CA ASP A 107 7.01 -11.84 2.13
C ASP A 107 6.48 -12.58 0.89
N GLY A 108 7.39 -13.21 0.13
CA GLY A 108 7.05 -14.04 -1.02
C GLY A 108 7.04 -13.29 -2.35
N ILE A 109 7.74 -12.16 -2.44
CA ILE A 109 7.95 -11.39 -3.66
C ILE A 109 9.06 -12.02 -4.49
N LYS A 110 8.76 -12.24 -5.77
CA LYS A 110 9.76 -12.57 -6.79
C LYS A 110 10.31 -11.27 -7.36
N GLY A 111 11.60 -11.19 -7.65
CA GLY A 111 12.16 -9.96 -8.20
C GLY A 111 13.65 -10.07 -8.48
N ALA A 112 14.12 -9.24 -9.39
CA ALA A 112 15.55 -9.00 -9.57
C ALA A 112 15.99 -7.80 -8.71
N MET A 113 17.25 -7.82 -8.27
CA MET A 113 17.89 -6.68 -7.64
C MET A 113 18.03 -5.53 -8.65
N THR A 114 17.59 -4.34 -8.24
CA THR A 114 17.75 -3.07 -8.94
C THR A 114 18.28 -2.02 -7.97
N TYR A 115 18.58 -0.81 -8.47
CA TYR A 115 19.34 0.20 -7.72
C TYR A 115 18.57 1.51 -7.49
N ASP A 116 17.26 1.53 -7.74
CA ASP A 116 16.38 2.67 -7.47
C ASP A 116 14.93 2.21 -7.20
N ALA A 117 14.11 3.10 -6.62
CA ALA A 117 12.72 2.81 -6.24
C ALA A 117 11.85 2.43 -7.45
N LYS A 118 12.01 3.14 -8.56
CA LYS A 118 11.30 2.86 -9.82
C LYS A 118 11.61 1.46 -10.33
N GLY A 119 12.88 1.10 -10.38
CA GLY A 119 13.39 -0.20 -10.79
C GLY A 119 12.83 -1.30 -9.91
N GLN A 120 12.76 -1.07 -8.59
CA GLN A 120 12.22 -2.08 -7.68
C GLN A 120 10.72 -2.28 -7.82
N LEU A 121 9.95 -1.20 -7.95
CA LEU A 121 8.52 -1.35 -8.23
C LEU A 121 8.31 -2.07 -9.58
N ASN A 122 9.06 -1.70 -10.61
CA ASN A 122 8.95 -2.32 -11.93
C ASN A 122 9.30 -3.82 -11.88
N SER A 123 10.31 -4.19 -11.10
CA SER A 123 10.70 -5.57 -10.80
C SER A 123 9.59 -6.32 -10.09
N LEU A 124 9.02 -5.75 -9.03
CA LEU A 124 7.90 -6.32 -8.28
C LEU A 124 6.69 -6.57 -9.19
N LEU A 125 6.24 -5.56 -9.94
CA LEU A 125 5.04 -5.66 -10.78
C LEU A 125 5.22 -6.64 -11.94
N THR A 126 6.44 -6.77 -12.47
CA THR A 126 6.75 -7.72 -13.55
C THR A 126 6.74 -9.15 -13.07
N ASN A 127 7.27 -9.41 -11.87
CA ASN A 127 7.47 -10.77 -11.37
C ASN A 127 6.31 -11.28 -10.49
N ASN A 128 5.44 -10.38 -10.02
CA ASN A 128 4.33 -10.70 -9.11
C ASN A 128 3.00 -10.19 -9.64
N ARG A 129 2.73 -10.44 -10.92
CA ARG A 129 1.58 -9.88 -11.62
C ARG A 129 0.22 -10.15 -10.94
N ALA A 130 0.10 -11.28 -10.23
CA ALA A 130 -1.11 -11.65 -9.51
C ALA A 130 -1.44 -10.72 -8.32
N LEU A 131 -0.44 -10.00 -7.78
CA LEU A 131 -0.65 -9.02 -6.72
C LEU A 131 -1.22 -7.70 -7.25
N LEU A 132 -1.03 -7.41 -8.54
CA LEU A 132 -1.46 -6.16 -9.17
C LEU A 132 -2.93 -6.22 -9.59
N GLY A 133 -3.73 -5.30 -9.05
CA GLY A 133 -5.11 -5.03 -9.44
C GLY A 133 -5.29 -3.63 -10.03
N TYR A 134 -6.49 -3.38 -10.54
CA TYR A 134 -6.96 -2.07 -10.97
C TYR A 134 -8.40 -1.87 -10.49
N HIS A 135 -8.63 -0.77 -9.79
CA HIS A 135 -9.91 -0.36 -9.25
C HIS A 135 -10.55 0.68 -10.18
N ALA A 136 -11.32 0.20 -11.15
CA ALA A 136 -11.77 1.00 -12.29
C ALA A 136 -12.58 2.24 -11.92
N GLU A 137 -13.36 2.14 -10.86
CA GLU A 137 -14.26 3.20 -10.45
C GLU A 137 -13.56 4.30 -9.63
N LEU A 138 -12.40 4.02 -8.99
CA LEU A 138 -11.52 5.07 -8.45
C LEU A 138 -10.37 5.42 -9.38
N ASP A 139 -10.21 4.71 -10.51
CA ASP A 139 -9.05 4.87 -11.39
C ASP A 139 -7.70 4.69 -10.65
N HIS A 140 -7.64 3.69 -9.76
CA HIS A 140 -6.45 3.36 -8.96
C HIS A 140 -5.86 2.01 -9.35
N PHE A 141 -4.54 1.89 -9.32
CA PHE A 141 -3.83 0.62 -9.29
C PHE A 141 -3.57 0.21 -7.84
N GLY A 142 -3.39 -1.09 -7.60
CA GLY A 142 -3.11 -1.57 -6.25
C GLY A 142 -2.30 -2.84 -6.22
N ILE A 143 -1.48 -2.99 -5.18
CA ILE A 143 -0.79 -4.23 -4.85
C ILE A 143 -1.44 -4.81 -3.60
N ALA A 144 -1.93 -6.05 -3.71
CA ALA A 144 -2.40 -6.82 -2.56
C ALA A 144 -1.22 -7.42 -1.80
N LEU A 145 -1.19 -7.22 -0.48
CA LEU A 145 -0.11 -7.60 0.44
C LEU A 145 -0.72 -8.37 1.62
N GLY A 146 -1.18 -9.59 1.34
CA GLY A 146 -1.97 -10.38 2.28
C GLY A 146 -3.34 -9.75 2.49
N ASP A 147 -3.70 -9.46 3.74
CA ASP A 147 -4.96 -8.80 4.09
C ASP A 147 -4.91 -7.27 3.90
N HIS A 148 -3.74 -6.72 3.56
CA HIS A 148 -3.52 -5.29 3.38
C HIS A 148 -3.33 -4.95 1.91
N LYS A 149 -3.46 -3.66 1.57
CA LYS A 149 -3.21 -3.18 0.21
C LYS A 149 -2.54 -1.82 0.23
N PHE A 150 -1.81 -1.56 -0.84
CA PHE A 150 -1.31 -0.24 -1.17
C PHE A 150 -1.81 0.12 -2.56
N GLU A 151 -2.48 1.27 -2.69
CA GLU A 151 -3.08 1.73 -3.94
C GLU A 151 -2.57 3.12 -4.33
N TRP A 152 -2.54 3.40 -5.63
CA TRP A 152 -2.17 4.71 -6.16
C TRP A 152 -2.99 5.06 -7.39
N ALA A 153 -3.21 6.35 -7.60
CA ALA A 153 -3.98 6.87 -8.72
C ALA A 153 -3.28 6.63 -10.07
N LYS A 154 -4.05 6.26 -11.09
CA LYS A 154 -3.56 6.23 -12.47
C LYS A 154 -3.19 7.63 -12.97
N ASN A 155 -3.98 8.63 -12.59
CA ASN A 155 -3.73 10.02 -12.93
C ASN A 155 -3.99 10.91 -11.71
N MET A 156 -2.91 11.42 -11.12
CA MET A 156 -3.01 12.31 -9.97
C MET A 156 -3.84 13.56 -10.30
N ALA A 157 -3.69 14.15 -11.49
CA ALA A 157 -4.35 15.42 -11.84
C ALA A 157 -5.90 15.37 -11.80
N THR A 158 -6.49 14.18 -11.85
CA THR A 158 -7.95 13.99 -11.84
C THR A 158 -8.46 13.21 -10.62
N ASN A 159 -7.57 12.79 -9.73
CA ASN A 159 -7.92 12.00 -8.55
C ASN A 159 -7.82 12.84 -7.26
N ASP A 160 -8.78 12.64 -6.37
CA ASP A 160 -8.84 13.28 -5.05
C ASP A 160 -7.92 12.58 -4.01
N LYS A 161 -7.32 11.46 -4.38
CA LYS A 161 -6.42 10.64 -3.56
C LYS A 161 -5.34 10.12 -4.50
N ASP A 162 -4.09 10.43 -4.21
CA ASP A 162 -2.98 10.01 -5.07
C ASP A 162 -2.41 8.66 -4.61
N VAL A 163 -2.39 8.43 -3.29
CA VAL A 163 -1.97 7.16 -2.67
C VAL A 163 -2.94 6.78 -1.55
N VAL A 164 -3.15 5.48 -1.34
CA VAL A 164 -3.98 4.96 -0.25
C VAL A 164 -3.30 3.75 0.40
N PHE A 165 -3.07 3.84 1.72
CA PHE A 165 -2.78 2.64 2.52
C PHE A 165 -4.10 2.02 2.99
N ILE A 166 -4.24 0.72 2.84
CA ILE A 166 -5.44 -0.02 3.19
C ILE A 166 -5.06 -1.14 4.15
N LEU A 167 -5.57 -1.08 5.37
CA LEU A 167 -5.31 -2.08 6.40
C LEU A 167 -6.56 -2.88 6.72
N SER A 168 -6.38 -4.19 6.92
CA SER A 168 -7.44 -5.07 7.41
C SER A 168 -7.87 -4.70 8.83
N ALA A 169 -9.14 -4.33 8.99
CA ALA A 169 -9.68 -4.02 10.29
C ALA A 169 -9.79 -5.26 11.18
N SER A 170 -9.95 -6.46 10.60
CA SER A 170 -10.05 -7.70 11.39
C SER A 170 -8.72 -8.01 12.09
N VAL A 171 -7.59 -7.86 11.39
CA VAL A 171 -6.23 -8.02 11.96
C VAL A 171 -6.02 -7.01 13.09
N LEU A 172 -6.38 -5.75 12.87
CA LEU A 172 -6.23 -4.69 13.87
C LEU A 172 -7.14 -4.91 15.10
N ARG A 173 -8.39 -5.34 14.92
CA ARG A 173 -9.31 -5.69 16.02
C ARG A 173 -8.76 -6.85 16.86
N LEU A 174 -8.17 -7.86 16.22
CA LEU A 174 -7.51 -8.97 16.95
C LEU A 174 -6.33 -8.46 17.78
N ALA A 175 -5.63 -7.42 17.31
CA ALA A 175 -4.60 -6.71 18.05
C ALA A 175 -5.15 -5.69 19.08
N GLY A 176 -6.46 -5.63 19.32
CA GLY A 176 -7.07 -4.78 20.35
C GLY A 176 -7.50 -3.38 19.89
N VAL A 177 -7.25 -3.03 18.62
CA VAL A 177 -7.58 -1.69 18.09
C VAL A 177 -9.09 -1.50 17.99
N ASN A 178 -9.59 -0.39 18.53
CA ASN A 178 -10.89 0.17 18.19
C ASN A 178 -10.79 0.89 16.83
N VAL A 179 -11.00 0.15 15.75
CA VAL A 179 -10.80 0.61 14.37
C VAL A 179 -11.63 1.82 13.95
N GLU A 180 -12.75 2.08 14.62
CA GLU A 180 -13.60 3.26 14.36
C GLU A 180 -13.05 4.54 15.02
N ALA A 181 -12.10 4.39 15.96
CA ALA A 181 -11.49 5.48 16.72
C ALA A 181 -10.06 5.80 16.30
N VAL A 182 -9.54 5.15 15.25
CA VAL A 182 -8.19 5.44 14.74
C VAL A 182 -8.21 6.79 14.03
N ASP A 183 -7.60 7.79 14.66
CA ASP A 183 -7.64 9.17 14.16
C ASP A 183 -6.95 9.31 12.79
N GLY A 184 -7.54 10.12 11.91
CA GLY A 184 -7.01 10.36 10.57
C GLY A 184 -7.12 9.17 9.60
N TRP A 185 -7.84 8.10 9.96
CA TRP A 185 -8.14 6.95 9.11
C TRP A 185 -9.64 6.81 8.86
N LEU A 186 -10.02 6.37 7.65
CA LEU A 186 -11.41 6.10 7.29
C LEU A 186 -11.71 4.62 7.50
N PHE A 187 -12.63 4.31 8.42
CA PHE A 187 -13.22 2.98 8.53
C PHE A 187 -14.33 2.79 7.49
N THR A 188 -14.31 1.66 6.78
CA THR A 188 -15.35 1.29 5.81
C THR A 188 -15.46 -0.23 5.66
N THR A 189 -16.61 -0.69 5.18
CA THR A 189 -16.82 -2.08 4.76
C THR A 189 -16.88 -2.14 3.23
N MET A 190 -16.06 -2.97 2.60
CA MET A 190 -16.02 -3.20 1.16
C MET A 190 -15.99 -4.71 0.90
N ASP A 191 -16.91 -5.22 0.06
CA ASP A 191 -17.03 -6.65 -0.26
C ASP A 191 -17.09 -7.57 0.97
N GLY A 192 -17.75 -7.11 2.04
CA GLY A 192 -17.86 -7.84 3.31
C GLY A 192 -16.57 -7.87 4.14
N MET A 193 -15.54 -7.13 3.73
CA MET A 193 -14.32 -6.91 4.48
C MET A 193 -14.33 -5.51 5.11
N ASP A 194 -14.05 -5.46 6.41
CA ASP A 194 -13.85 -4.21 7.11
C ASP A 194 -12.40 -3.73 6.93
N LEU A 195 -12.23 -2.47 6.55
CA LEU A 195 -10.95 -1.87 6.16
C LEU A 195 -10.76 -0.51 6.85
N LEU A 196 -9.51 -0.17 7.16
CA LEU A 196 -9.09 1.21 7.42
C LEU A 196 -8.31 1.73 6.22
N LEU A 197 -8.69 2.93 5.74
CA LEU A 197 -8.05 3.58 4.61
C LEU A 197 -7.37 4.87 5.09
N LYS A 198 -6.09 5.04 4.72
CA LYS A 198 -5.37 6.31 4.83
C LYS A 198 -5.13 6.87 3.43
N PRO A 199 -6.02 7.73 2.94
CA PRO A 199 -5.75 8.47 1.71
C PRO A 199 -4.70 9.54 1.95
N ILE A 200 -3.83 9.73 0.96
CA ILE A 200 -2.83 10.79 0.90
C ILE A 200 -3.01 11.51 -0.44
N ASP A 201 -3.17 12.82 -0.37
CA ASP A 201 -3.11 13.73 -1.53
C ASP A 201 -1.69 14.30 -1.57
N LEU A 202 -1.02 14.19 -2.72
CA LEU A 202 0.38 14.59 -2.88
C LEU A 202 0.52 15.97 -3.54
N LYS A 203 -0.60 16.64 -3.84
CA LYS A 203 -0.66 17.97 -4.46
C LYS A 203 -0.64 19.12 -3.45
#